data_AF-A0A937VEF2-F1
#
_entry.id   AF-A0A937VEF2-F1
#
_cell.length_a   1.000
_cell.length_b   1.000
_cell.length_c   1.000
_cell.angle_alpha   90.00
_cell.angle_beta   90.00
_cell.angle_gamma   90.00
#
_symmetry.space_group_name_H-M   'P 1'
#
loop_
_entity.id
_entity.type
_entity.pdbx_description
1 polymer ?
#
loop_
_entity_poly.entity_id
_entity_poly.type
_entity_poly.pdbx_seq_one_letter_code
_entity_poly.pdbx_strand_id
1 'polypeptide(L)'
;MDLKDYPRPKFDTGYGFHWNASSYPDANTVRNTIPLLKELGATWLKLVCDGDAGVAAAQVAVQNDIEPIVRLYRLRPHPNYVVDRVIVDRYRAVGVNYFEWGNEPNILWGEGAEWDPNANPGQNTVGRTMEQFLRNANVINQAGGIALFPALTPGGDYGHERFYADAFAWLQQHNELGVFDRNAIAIHNRPLNHPLDYPYDPLNQHDHPGSTVAEDSTCFLMYQLVDDLCQQYLGRPVPILGTEAGTEPGQEDDRRYPKITFELHGQVNAAIAEGMMSGRWRQSLFTQCFWLLGIFGHYAFEAAAWLQNPLYNGQNLPAIGLVKALPKRPRPFPVPGPVPQPDPSGFHCLLLGQTVQSIVPWTWIEALQLYLQTYRSTLTFSHDDAQRYPNVSIVGATDAPVPVSAEVEAIVRQNPNVKWVERISVNDAAALRATMNARATTNDKYGLAMPKALAPLPIRVLRRAIRPKSRFPIFD
;
A
#
# COMPACT_ATOMS: atom_id res chain seq x y z
N MET A 1 -3.09 9.66 -12.20
CA MET A 1 -4.20 9.83 -11.23
C MET A 1 -3.62 9.81 -9.83
N ASP A 2 -4.11 10.69 -8.96
CA ASP A 2 -3.84 10.61 -7.53
C ASP A 2 -4.71 9.53 -6.89
N LEU A 3 -4.34 9.03 -5.71
CA LEU A 3 -5.15 8.03 -5.00
C LEU A 3 -6.62 8.47 -4.80
N LYS A 4 -6.89 9.78 -4.62
CA LYS A 4 -8.25 10.30 -4.46
C LYS A 4 -9.14 10.13 -5.69
N ASP A 5 -8.55 9.99 -6.88
CA ASP A 5 -9.27 9.96 -8.15
C ASP A 5 -9.82 8.57 -8.48
N TYR A 6 -9.35 7.53 -7.77
CA TYR A 6 -9.80 6.17 -7.96
C TYR A 6 -11.20 5.94 -7.34
N PRO A 7 -12.11 5.21 -8.02
CA PRO A 7 -13.44 4.90 -7.50
C PRO A 7 -13.37 4.16 -6.16
N ARG A 8 -14.20 4.56 -5.20
CA ARG A 8 -14.28 3.95 -3.88
C ARG A 8 -15.73 3.92 -3.40
N PRO A 9 -16.08 3.00 -2.47
CA PRO A 9 -17.39 3.02 -1.84
C PRO A 9 -17.69 4.37 -1.19
N LYS A 10 -18.96 4.78 -1.20
CA LYS A 10 -19.40 6.05 -0.61
C LYS A 10 -19.11 6.15 0.90
N PHE A 11 -19.21 5.02 1.61
CA PHE A 11 -18.89 4.89 3.03
C PHE A 11 -17.69 3.95 3.21
N ASP A 12 -16.60 4.20 2.50
CA ASP A 12 -15.43 3.31 2.46
C ASP A 12 -14.85 3.04 3.87
N THR A 13 -15.09 1.84 4.38
CA THR A 13 -14.51 1.34 5.63
C THR A 13 -13.13 0.74 5.42
N GLY A 14 -12.71 0.56 4.16
CA GLY A 14 -11.42 0.01 3.78
C GLY A 14 -11.32 -1.51 3.92
N TYR A 15 -12.43 -2.23 4.05
CA TYR A 15 -12.38 -3.69 4.04
C TYR A 15 -13.64 -4.30 3.44
N GLY A 16 -13.52 -5.57 3.10
CA GLY A 16 -14.56 -6.36 2.48
C GLY A 16 -14.31 -7.83 2.68
N PHE A 17 -14.90 -8.62 1.79
CA PHE A 17 -14.75 -10.06 1.82
C PHE A 17 -14.46 -10.62 0.44
N HIS A 18 -13.62 -11.65 0.38
CA HIS A 18 -13.73 -12.62 -0.68
C HIS A 18 -15.03 -13.39 -0.47
N TRP A 19 -15.97 -13.30 -1.42
CA TRP A 19 -17.31 -13.82 -1.21
C TRP A 19 -17.32 -15.35 -1.14
N ASN A 20 -16.73 -15.99 -2.14
CA ASN A 20 -16.60 -17.43 -2.28
C ASN A 20 -15.54 -17.77 -3.35
N ALA A 21 -14.98 -18.98 -3.34
CA ALA A 21 -14.00 -19.43 -4.33
C ALA A 21 -14.61 -19.88 -5.68
N SER A 22 -15.92 -20.04 -5.78
CA SER A 22 -16.64 -20.40 -7.01
C SER A 22 -16.59 -19.29 -8.05
N SER A 23 -16.36 -19.69 -9.31
CA SER A 23 -16.40 -18.80 -10.47
C SER A 23 -17.82 -18.44 -10.95
N TYR A 24 -18.87 -18.93 -10.27
CA TYR A 24 -20.28 -18.71 -10.65
C TYR A 24 -21.09 -18.14 -9.48
N PRO A 25 -20.85 -16.88 -9.08
CA PRO A 25 -21.58 -16.26 -7.98
C PRO A 25 -23.03 -16.00 -8.39
N ASP A 26 -23.96 -16.62 -7.65
CA ASP A 26 -25.40 -16.43 -7.86
C ASP A 26 -25.89 -15.10 -7.25
N ALA A 27 -26.62 -14.32 -8.06
CA ALA A 27 -27.09 -13.00 -7.66
C ALA A 27 -28.10 -13.05 -6.50
N ASN A 28 -28.92 -14.10 -6.39
CA ASN A 28 -29.85 -14.24 -5.26
C ASN A 28 -29.10 -14.51 -3.96
N THR A 29 -28.11 -15.38 -4.01
CA THR A 29 -27.26 -15.70 -2.85
C THR A 29 -26.44 -14.48 -2.43
N VAL A 30 -25.84 -13.75 -3.38
CA VAL A 30 -25.17 -12.47 -3.08
C VAL A 30 -26.16 -11.49 -2.45
N ARG A 31 -27.37 -11.32 -3.01
CA ARG A 31 -28.42 -10.45 -2.43
C ARG A 31 -28.76 -10.82 -0.99
N ASN A 32 -28.85 -12.12 -0.68
CA ASN A 32 -29.12 -12.61 0.67
C ASN A 32 -27.96 -12.35 1.63
N THR A 33 -26.73 -12.18 1.15
CA THR A 33 -25.57 -11.81 1.98
C THR A 33 -25.45 -10.31 2.27
N ILE A 34 -26.12 -9.44 1.50
CA ILE A 34 -26.02 -7.98 1.66
C ILE A 34 -26.36 -7.48 3.08
N PRO A 35 -27.44 -7.94 3.75
CA PRO A 35 -27.73 -7.49 5.12
C PRO A 35 -26.57 -7.78 6.09
N LEU A 36 -25.99 -8.99 5.99
CA LEU A 36 -24.85 -9.37 6.80
C LEU A 36 -23.60 -8.52 6.47
N LEU A 37 -23.31 -8.28 5.20
CA LEU A 37 -22.18 -7.43 4.79
C LEU A 37 -22.32 -6.01 5.37
N LYS A 38 -23.53 -5.46 5.36
CA LYS A 38 -23.83 -4.15 5.98
C LYS A 38 -23.65 -4.17 7.50
N GLU A 39 -24.11 -5.21 8.20
CA GLU A 39 -23.87 -5.39 9.64
C GLU A 39 -22.37 -5.51 9.97
N LEU A 40 -21.62 -6.20 9.11
CA LEU A 40 -20.16 -6.31 9.22
C LEU A 40 -19.45 -5.01 8.85
N GLY A 41 -20.13 -4.02 8.28
CA GLY A 41 -19.52 -2.79 7.76
C GLY A 41 -18.61 -3.03 6.55
N ALA A 42 -18.78 -4.13 5.83
CA ALA A 42 -18.03 -4.41 4.61
C ALA A 42 -18.51 -3.49 3.48
N THR A 43 -17.56 -2.83 2.83
CA THR A 43 -17.82 -1.92 1.70
C THR A 43 -17.20 -2.39 0.40
N TRP A 44 -16.43 -3.47 0.44
CA TRP A 44 -15.84 -4.11 -0.73
C TRP A 44 -16.30 -5.57 -0.83
N LEU A 45 -16.39 -6.10 -2.05
CA LEU A 45 -16.73 -7.50 -2.28
C LEU A 45 -15.93 -8.06 -3.45
N LYS A 46 -15.13 -9.10 -3.19
CA LYS A 46 -14.38 -9.79 -4.22
C LYS A 46 -15.21 -10.96 -4.77
N LEU A 47 -15.39 -10.98 -6.09
CA LEU A 47 -16.13 -12.01 -6.83
C LEU A 47 -15.22 -12.65 -7.87
N VAL A 48 -15.22 -13.98 -7.93
CA VAL A 48 -14.59 -14.76 -9.01
C VAL A 48 -15.66 -15.06 -10.05
N CYS A 49 -15.37 -14.85 -11.33
CA CYS A 49 -16.38 -14.87 -12.38
C CYS A 49 -15.83 -15.50 -13.65
N ASP A 50 -16.39 -16.62 -14.08
CA ASP A 50 -16.14 -17.18 -15.41
C ASP A 50 -17.02 -16.45 -16.44
N GLY A 51 -16.38 -15.76 -17.38
CA GLY A 51 -17.09 -14.93 -18.37
C GLY A 51 -17.95 -13.86 -17.71
N ASP A 52 -19.23 -13.79 -18.11
CA ASP A 52 -20.22 -12.83 -17.60
C ASP A 52 -21.14 -13.40 -16.52
N ALA A 53 -20.85 -14.60 -16.00
CA ALA A 53 -21.72 -15.28 -15.03
C ALA A 53 -21.98 -14.46 -13.76
N GLY A 54 -21.05 -13.59 -13.37
CA GLY A 54 -21.18 -12.77 -12.17
C GLY A 54 -21.72 -11.36 -12.39
N VAL A 55 -22.14 -10.96 -13.60
CA VAL A 55 -22.59 -9.58 -13.87
C VAL A 55 -23.79 -9.20 -12.98
N ALA A 56 -24.78 -10.09 -12.85
CA ALA A 56 -25.94 -9.84 -12.00
C ALA A 56 -25.58 -9.77 -10.51
N ALA A 57 -24.64 -10.61 -10.05
CA ALA A 57 -24.12 -10.58 -8.69
C ALA A 57 -23.36 -9.28 -8.39
N ALA A 58 -22.51 -8.84 -9.30
CA ALA A 58 -21.79 -7.57 -9.17
C ALA A 58 -22.74 -6.37 -9.17
N GLN A 59 -23.79 -6.40 -10.02
CA GLN A 59 -24.83 -5.37 -10.03
C GLN A 59 -25.53 -5.25 -8.66
N VAL A 60 -25.83 -6.38 -8.00
CA VAL A 60 -26.41 -6.39 -6.66
C VAL A 60 -25.49 -5.70 -5.64
N ALA A 61 -24.18 -5.93 -5.70
CA ALA A 61 -23.21 -5.26 -4.83
C ALA A 61 -23.20 -3.74 -5.08
N VAL A 62 -23.08 -3.31 -6.34
CA VAL A 62 -23.05 -1.89 -6.72
C VAL A 62 -24.33 -1.16 -6.28
N GLN A 63 -25.50 -1.77 -6.49
CA GLN A 63 -26.79 -1.20 -6.07
C GLN A 63 -26.93 -1.05 -4.55
N ASN A 64 -26.03 -1.65 -3.77
CA ASN A 64 -26.01 -1.62 -2.31
C ASN A 64 -24.81 -0.86 -1.74
N ASP A 65 -24.17 0.00 -2.54
CA ASP A 65 -22.99 0.79 -2.16
C ASP A 65 -21.79 -0.06 -1.71
N ILE A 66 -21.67 -1.28 -2.25
CA ILE A 66 -20.53 -2.17 -2.04
C ILE A 66 -19.73 -2.24 -3.35
N GLU A 67 -18.46 -1.83 -3.32
CA GLU A 67 -17.59 -1.82 -4.50
C GLU A 67 -17.11 -3.24 -4.82
N PRO A 68 -17.48 -3.78 -5.99
CA PRO A 68 -17.03 -5.10 -6.39
C PRO A 68 -15.62 -5.06 -7.00
N ILE A 69 -14.81 -6.05 -6.66
CA ILE A 69 -13.61 -6.41 -7.41
C ILE A 69 -13.95 -7.70 -8.16
N VAL A 70 -13.87 -7.68 -9.50
CA VAL A 70 -14.21 -8.86 -10.32
C VAL A 70 -12.93 -9.53 -10.80
N ARG A 71 -12.71 -10.80 -10.41
CA ARG A 71 -11.71 -11.65 -11.05
C ARG A 71 -12.35 -12.37 -12.22
N LEU A 72 -11.91 -12.04 -13.43
CA LEU A 72 -12.27 -12.76 -14.64
C LEU A 72 -11.49 -14.07 -14.67
N TYR A 73 -12.15 -15.14 -14.22
CA TYR A 73 -11.57 -16.46 -14.07
C TYR A 73 -11.28 -17.09 -15.42
N ARG A 74 -10.11 -17.70 -15.51
CA ARG A 74 -9.73 -18.60 -16.57
C ARG A 74 -8.85 -19.67 -15.97
N LEU A 75 -9.10 -20.94 -16.30
CA LEU A 75 -8.20 -22.02 -15.90
C LEU A 75 -6.84 -21.84 -16.59
N ARG A 76 -5.78 -21.76 -15.79
CA ARG A 76 -4.38 -21.61 -16.23
C ARG A 76 -4.18 -20.46 -17.23
N PRO A 77 -4.43 -19.20 -16.84
CA PRO A 77 -4.36 -18.05 -17.74
C PRO A 77 -2.95 -17.69 -18.18
N HIS A 78 -1.92 -18.06 -17.41
CA HIS A 78 -0.56 -17.58 -17.67
C HIS A 78 0.13 -18.41 -18.77
N PRO A 79 0.81 -17.75 -19.74
CA PRO A 79 1.09 -16.31 -19.85
C PRO A 79 0.24 -15.58 -20.90
N ASN A 80 -0.69 -16.28 -21.55
CA ASN A 80 -1.23 -15.85 -22.84
C ASN A 80 -2.67 -15.36 -22.78
N TYR A 81 -3.40 -15.58 -21.68
CA TYR A 81 -4.76 -15.13 -21.55
C TYR A 81 -4.86 -13.60 -21.59
N VAL A 82 -5.79 -13.12 -22.42
CA VAL A 82 -6.23 -11.73 -22.47
C VAL A 82 -7.74 -11.75 -22.33
N VAL A 83 -8.26 -10.94 -21.41
CA VAL A 83 -9.70 -10.81 -21.15
C VAL A 83 -10.45 -10.36 -22.41
N ASP A 84 -11.69 -10.82 -22.55
CA ASP A 84 -12.58 -10.37 -23.62
C ASP A 84 -13.16 -9.00 -23.27
N ARG A 85 -12.97 -8.04 -24.16
CA ARG A 85 -13.48 -6.67 -24.03
C ARG A 85 -14.99 -6.63 -23.80
N VAL A 86 -15.77 -7.47 -24.49
CA VAL A 86 -17.23 -7.52 -24.37
C VAL A 86 -17.65 -7.89 -22.96
N ILE A 87 -16.90 -8.79 -22.32
CA ILE A 87 -17.17 -9.19 -20.92
C ILE A 87 -16.87 -8.02 -19.97
N VAL A 88 -15.74 -7.33 -20.16
CA VAL A 88 -15.42 -6.15 -19.34
C VAL A 88 -16.48 -5.06 -19.50
N ASP A 89 -16.94 -4.79 -20.73
CA ASP A 89 -17.99 -3.79 -21.00
C ASP A 89 -19.31 -4.13 -20.27
N ARG A 90 -19.69 -5.42 -20.17
CA ARG A 90 -20.89 -5.84 -19.42
C ARG A 90 -20.77 -5.54 -17.93
N TYR A 91 -19.61 -5.79 -17.32
CA TYR A 91 -19.36 -5.44 -15.93
C TYR A 91 -19.29 -3.93 -15.69
N ARG A 92 -18.67 -3.19 -16.62
CA ARG A 92 -18.65 -1.70 -16.58
C ARG A 92 -20.05 -1.11 -16.65
N ALA A 93 -20.93 -1.68 -17.48
CA ALA A 93 -22.31 -1.23 -17.62
C ALA A 93 -23.12 -1.33 -16.31
N VAL A 94 -22.72 -2.22 -15.39
CA VAL A 94 -23.34 -2.33 -14.04
C VAL A 94 -22.53 -1.66 -12.93
N GLY A 95 -21.46 -0.93 -13.27
CA GLY A 95 -20.70 -0.07 -12.36
C GLY A 95 -19.42 -0.65 -11.76
N VAL A 96 -19.00 -1.86 -12.14
CA VAL A 96 -17.76 -2.49 -11.61
C VAL A 96 -16.52 -1.73 -12.05
N ASN A 97 -15.65 -1.26 -11.17
CA ASN A 97 -14.45 -0.52 -11.61
C ASN A 97 -13.18 -1.38 -11.69
N TYR A 98 -13.01 -2.36 -10.80
CA TYR A 98 -11.73 -3.09 -10.62
C TYR A 98 -11.77 -4.52 -11.15
N PHE A 99 -10.74 -4.91 -11.90
CA PHE A 99 -10.65 -6.19 -12.59
C PHE A 99 -9.31 -6.90 -12.35
N GLU A 100 -9.38 -8.14 -11.87
CA GLU A 100 -8.28 -9.10 -11.99
C GLU A 100 -8.48 -9.98 -13.22
N TRP A 101 -7.38 -10.33 -13.88
CA TRP A 101 -7.35 -11.14 -15.10
C TRP A 101 -6.51 -12.42 -14.95
N GLY A 102 -5.75 -12.53 -13.86
CA GLY A 102 -4.86 -13.65 -13.54
C GLY A 102 -4.60 -13.68 -12.03
N ASN A 103 -3.91 -14.72 -11.56
CA ASN A 103 -3.72 -14.98 -10.14
C ASN A 103 -2.41 -15.73 -9.91
N GLU A 104 -1.65 -15.28 -8.91
CA GLU A 104 -0.47 -15.94 -8.36
C GLU A 104 0.53 -16.47 -9.42
N PRO A 105 0.97 -15.63 -10.38
CA PRO A 105 1.96 -16.03 -11.39
C PRO A 105 3.32 -16.42 -10.78
N ASN A 106 3.53 -16.18 -9.49
CA ASN A 106 4.73 -16.57 -8.77
C ASN A 106 4.67 -17.98 -8.15
N ILE A 107 3.54 -18.68 -8.24
CA ILE A 107 3.49 -20.14 -8.10
C ILE A 107 3.75 -20.76 -9.47
N LEU A 108 4.90 -21.38 -9.64
CA LEU A 108 5.39 -21.90 -10.91
C LEU A 108 4.98 -23.35 -11.13
N TRP A 109 4.83 -24.13 -10.05
CA TRP A 109 4.67 -25.58 -10.14
C TRP A 109 3.62 -26.12 -9.17
N GLY A 110 3.15 -27.34 -9.45
CA GLY A 110 2.30 -28.08 -8.51
C GLY A 110 0.82 -27.69 -8.55
N GLU A 111 0.14 -28.07 -7.47
CA GLU A 111 -1.27 -27.77 -7.25
C GLU A 111 -1.43 -26.29 -6.88
N GLY A 112 -2.33 -25.58 -7.56
CA GLY A 112 -2.48 -24.13 -7.45
C GLY A 112 -1.76 -23.32 -8.52
N ALA A 113 -0.77 -23.90 -9.23
CA ALA A 113 -0.10 -23.20 -10.32
C ALA A 113 -1.07 -22.89 -11.47
N GLU A 114 -1.15 -21.60 -11.82
CA GLU A 114 -2.03 -21.06 -12.85
C GLU A 114 -1.31 -20.84 -14.21
N TRP A 115 -0.14 -21.44 -14.36
CA TRP A 115 0.56 -21.50 -15.64
C TRP A 115 0.04 -22.62 -16.54
N ASP A 116 -0.05 -22.35 -17.84
CA ASP A 116 -0.20 -23.41 -18.84
C ASP A 116 0.95 -24.42 -18.64
N PRO A 117 0.65 -25.73 -18.49
CA PRO A 117 1.67 -26.75 -18.26
C PRO A 117 2.71 -26.81 -19.38
N ASN A 118 2.40 -26.32 -20.58
CA ASN A 118 3.32 -26.27 -21.72
C ASN A 118 4.17 -25.00 -21.75
N ALA A 119 3.86 -24.00 -20.92
CA ALA A 119 4.50 -22.70 -20.98
C ALA A 119 5.91 -22.66 -20.39
N ASN A 120 6.38 -23.67 -19.66
CA ASN A 120 7.62 -23.67 -18.87
C ASN A 120 7.84 -22.34 -18.11
N PRO A 121 7.14 -22.13 -17.00
CA PRO A 121 7.14 -20.85 -16.28
C PRO A 121 8.50 -20.43 -15.73
N GLY A 122 9.42 -21.37 -15.48
CA GLY A 122 10.77 -21.08 -14.96
C GLY A 122 11.65 -20.24 -15.90
N GLN A 123 11.29 -20.08 -17.18
CA GLN A 123 11.98 -19.17 -18.10
C GLN A 123 11.23 -17.84 -18.22
N ASN A 124 11.87 -16.76 -17.74
CA ASN A 124 11.38 -15.37 -17.86
C ASN A 124 9.94 -15.16 -17.33
N THR A 125 9.65 -15.70 -16.14
CA THR A 125 8.34 -15.60 -15.46
C THR A 125 7.84 -14.16 -15.38
N VAL A 126 8.68 -13.26 -14.86
CA VAL A 126 8.33 -11.85 -14.62
C VAL A 126 8.04 -11.13 -15.93
N GLY A 127 8.93 -11.23 -16.93
CA GLY A 127 8.74 -10.55 -18.21
C GLY A 127 7.46 -10.98 -18.92
N ARG A 128 7.17 -12.29 -18.94
CA ARG A 128 5.94 -12.82 -19.54
C ARG A 128 4.68 -12.38 -18.80
N THR A 129 4.76 -12.29 -17.48
CA THR A 129 3.68 -11.74 -16.65
C THR A 129 3.47 -10.26 -16.94
N MET A 130 4.54 -9.48 -17.12
CA MET A 130 4.43 -8.05 -17.42
C MET A 130 3.87 -7.79 -18.81
N GLU A 131 4.32 -8.54 -19.82
CA GLU A 131 3.72 -8.48 -21.15
C GLU A 131 2.22 -8.83 -21.12
N GLN A 132 1.84 -9.85 -20.35
CA GLN A 132 0.44 -10.22 -20.17
C GLN A 132 -0.36 -9.14 -19.42
N PHE A 133 0.24 -8.52 -18.39
CA PHE A 133 -0.35 -7.40 -17.68
C PHE A 133 -0.64 -6.24 -18.62
N LEU A 134 0.32 -5.83 -19.46
CA LEU A 134 0.14 -4.74 -20.42
C LEU A 134 -0.99 -5.02 -21.41
N ARG A 135 -1.09 -6.26 -21.93
CA ARG A 135 -2.18 -6.65 -22.84
C ARG A 135 -3.55 -6.57 -22.16
N ASN A 136 -3.68 -7.10 -20.95
CA ASN A 136 -4.94 -7.07 -20.19
C ASN A 136 -5.30 -5.65 -19.74
N ALA A 137 -4.33 -4.91 -19.23
CA ALA A 137 -4.48 -3.50 -18.85
C ALA A 137 -5.00 -2.68 -20.02
N ASN A 138 -4.45 -2.85 -21.22
CA ASN A 138 -4.94 -2.15 -22.41
C ASN A 138 -6.43 -2.46 -22.67
N VAL A 139 -6.83 -3.73 -22.71
CA VAL A 139 -8.23 -4.11 -22.96
C VAL A 139 -9.19 -3.54 -21.89
N ILE A 140 -8.83 -3.70 -20.62
CA ILE A 140 -9.65 -3.24 -19.49
C ILE A 140 -9.76 -1.70 -19.46
N ASN A 141 -8.65 -0.99 -19.70
CA ASN A 141 -8.65 0.47 -19.74
C ASN A 141 -9.47 1.03 -20.90
N GLN A 142 -9.46 0.37 -22.07
CA GLN A 142 -10.31 0.79 -23.18
C GLN A 142 -11.80 0.63 -22.87
N ALA A 143 -12.18 -0.30 -21.97
CA ALA A 143 -13.52 -0.44 -21.40
C ALA A 143 -13.84 0.61 -20.32
N GLY A 144 -12.85 1.40 -19.91
CA GLY A 144 -12.96 2.32 -18.77
C GLY A 144 -12.95 1.60 -17.41
N GLY A 145 -12.45 0.37 -17.34
CA GLY A 145 -12.13 -0.33 -16.10
C GLY A 145 -10.69 -0.09 -15.66
N ILE A 146 -10.37 -0.54 -14.45
CA ILE A 146 -9.05 -0.48 -13.83
C ILE A 146 -8.53 -1.91 -13.73
N ALA A 147 -7.44 -2.22 -14.44
CA ALA A 147 -6.80 -3.52 -14.30
C ALA A 147 -5.96 -3.55 -13.04
N LEU A 148 -5.95 -4.71 -12.39
CA LEU A 148 -5.07 -4.98 -11.28
C LEU A 148 -3.84 -5.74 -11.79
N PHE A 149 -2.65 -5.29 -11.37
CA PHE A 149 -1.47 -6.15 -11.36
C PHE A 149 -1.83 -7.42 -10.57
N PRO A 150 -1.49 -8.63 -11.06
CA PRO A 150 -1.97 -9.88 -10.48
C PRO A 150 -1.40 -10.05 -9.06
N ALA A 151 -2.26 -10.46 -8.13
CA ALA A 151 -1.82 -10.76 -6.78
C ALA A 151 -0.81 -11.91 -6.77
N LEU A 152 0.17 -11.82 -5.87
CA LEU A 152 1.21 -12.82 -5.67
C LEU A 152 1.01 -13.55 -4.35
N THR A 153 1.31 -14.85 -4.31
CA THR A 153 1.34 -15.63 -3.08
C THR A 153 2.54 -15.21 -2.22
N PRO A 154 2.33 -14.88 -0.93
CA PRO A 154 3.44 -14.73 0.00
C PRO A 154 4.28 -16.02 0.07
N GLY A 155 5.59 -15.93 -0.18
CA GLY A 155 6.50 -17.08 -0.12
C GLY A 155 6.34 -18.09 -1.27
N GLY A 156 5.76 -17.69 -2.41
CA GLY A 156 5.63 -18.55 -3.59
C GLY A 156 6.97 -19.00 -4.17
N ASP A 157 6.93 -19.95 -5.13
CA ASP A 157 8.12 -20.53 -5.79
C ASP A 157 9.12 -19.47 -6.29
N TYR A 158 8.58 -18.38 -6.84
CA TYR A 158 9.31 -17.14 -7.07
C TYR A 158 8.95 -16.15 -5.94
N GLY A 159 9.92 -15.81 -5.09
CA GLY A 159 9.69 -14.91 -3.95
C GLY A 159 9.00 -13.61 -4.38
N HIS A 160 7.88 -13.28 -3.73
CA HIS A 160 7.02 -12.17 -4.15
C HIS A 160 7.71 -10.83 -4.03
N GLU A 161 8.56 -10.64 -3.00
CA GLU A 161 9.41 -9.45 -2.84
C GLU A 161 10.30 -9.22 -4.06
N ARG A 162 10.94 -10.30 -4.54
CA ARG A 162 11.78 -10.24 -5.73
C ARG A 162 10.95 -10.03 -6.98
N PHE A 163 9.80 -10.69 -7.08
CA PHE A 163 8.91 -10.58 -8.23
C PHE A 163 8.42 -9.14 -8.43
N TYR A 164 7.96 -8.46 -7.37
CA TYR A 164 7.54 -7.06 -7.46
C TYR A 164 8.71 -6.17 -7.90
N ALA A 165 9.89 -6.30 -7.27
CA ALA A 165 11.06 -5.51 -7.62
C ALA A 165 11.47 -5.71 -9.10
N ASP A 166 11.52 -6.97 -9.56
CA ASP A 166 11.88 -7.29 -10.94
C ASP A 166 10.78 -6.85 -11.93
N ALA A 167 9.51 -6.88 -11.54
CA ALA A 167 8.40 -6.37 -12.35
C ALA A 167 8.52 -4.85 -12.59
N PHE A 168 8.75 -4.07 -11.52
CA PHE A 168 8.96 -2.63 -11.66
C PHE A 168 10.24 -2.30 -12.45
N ALA A 169 11.33 -3.04 -12.22
CA ALA A 169 12.55 -2.90 -13.01
C ALA A 169 12.31 -3.21 -14.49
N TRP A 170 11.55 -4.27 -14.80
CA TRP A 170 11.19 -4.63 -16.16
C TRP A 170 10.36 -3.52 -16.80
N LEU A 171 9.33 -3.01 -16.13
CA LEU A 171 8.51 -1.90 -16.65
C LEU A 171 9.34 -0.64 -16.90
N GLN A 172 10.28 -0.32 -16.01
CA GLN A 172 11.20 0.81 -16.21
C GLN A 172 12.09 0.62 -17.44
N GLN A 173 12.70 -0.57 -17.60
CA GLN A 173 13.57 -0.88 -18.73
C GLN A 173 12.84 -0.84 -20.08
N HIS A 174 11.54 -1.14 -20.08
CA HIS A 174 10.69 -1.11 -21.28
C HIS A 174 9.95 0.22 -21.48
N ASN A 175 10.15 1.21 -20.60
CA ASN A 175 9.44 2.49 -20.61
C ASN A 175 7.90 2.37 -20.48
N GLU A 176 7.46 1.39 -19.69
CA GLU A 176 6.04 1.03 -19.49
C GLU A 176 5.51 1.33 -18.08
N LEU A 177 6.27 2.05 -17.25
CA LEU A 177 5.83 2.47 -15.90
C LEU A 177 4.50 3.26 -15.92
N GLY A 178 4.22 3.95 -17.02
CA GLY A 178 2.97 4.69 -17.25
C GLY A 178 1.71 3.82 -17.20
N VAL A 179 1.83 2.48 -17.27
CA VAL A 179 0.70 1.57 -17.05
C VAL A 179 -0.02 1.87 -15.72
N PHE A 180 0.70 2.27 -14.67
CA PHE A 180 0.10 2.57 -13.37
C PHE A 180 -0.58 3.95 -13.28
N ASP A 181 -0.64 4.73 -14.37
CA ASP A 181 -1.41 5.98 -14.40
C ASP A 181 -2.93 5.75 -14.35
N ARG A 182 -3.36 4.53 -14.71
CA ARG A 182 -4.75 4.09 -14.69
C ARG A 182 -5.04 2.74 -14.06
N ASN A 183 -4.01 2.04 -13.61
CA ASN A 183 -4.13 0.70 -13.06
C ASN A 183 -3.71 0.66 -11.60
N ALA A 184 -4.16 -0.37 -10.90
CA ALA A 184 -3.89 -0.59 -9.48
C ALA A 184 -3.20 -1.95 -9.28
N ILE A 185 -2.89 -2.30 -8.03
CA ILE A 185 -2.18 -3.53 -7.70
C ILE A 185 -3.07 -4.41 -6.81
N ALA A 186 -3.27 -5.67 -7.18
CA ALA A 186 -3.82 -6.67 -6.27
C ALA A 186 -2.70 -7.34 -5.47
N ILE A 187 -2.98 -7.72 -4.23
CA ILE A 187 -2.07 -8.49 -3.37
C ILE A 187 -2.85 -9.56 -2.60
N HIS A 188 -2.21 -10.68 -2.31
CA HIS A 188 -2.69 -11.63 -1.30
C HIS A 188 -2.05 -11.28 0.05
N ASN A 189 -2.67 -10.36 0.78
CA ASN A 189 -2.11 -9.76 2.00
C ASN A 189 -2.38 -10.64 3.22
N ARG A 190 -1.73 -11.81 3.26
CA ARG A 190 -1.94 -12.84 4.28
C ARG A 190 -0.87 -12.71 5.37
N PRO A 191 -1.23 -12.44 6.63
CA PRO A 191 -0.26 -12.38 7.74
C PRO A 191 0.30 -13.75 8.15
N LEU A 192 -0.29 -14.85 7.66
CA LEU A 192 -0.05 -16.20 8.17
C LEU A 192 -0.29 -16.25 9.68
N ASN A 193 0.65 -16.78 10.46
CA ASN A 193 0.60 -16.76 11.92
C ASN A 193 1.48 -15.68 12.57
N HIS A 194 1.93 -14.69 11.80
CA HIS A 194 2.71 -13.55 12.31
C HIS A 194 1.81 -12.46 12.93
N PRO A 195 2.29 -11.71 13.94
CA PRO A 195 1.62 -10.52 14.44
C PRO A 195 1.59 -9.40 13.38
N LEU A 196 0.67 -8.44 13.51
CA LEU A 196 0.45 -7.40 12.50
C LEU A 196 1.60 -6.38 12.35
N ASP A 197 2.53 -6.35 13.29
CA ASP A 197 3.74 -5.52 13.29
C ASP A 197 5.00 -6.28 12.83
N TYR A 198 4.90 -7.58 12.52
CA TYR A 198 5.99 -8.33 11.89
C TYR A 198 6.44 -7.66 10.57
N PRO A 199 7.75 -7.60 10.26
CA PRO A 199 8.88 -8.22 10.97
C PRO A 199 9.48 -7.37 12.10
N TYR A 200 8.83 -6.28 12.49
CA TYR A 200 9.32 -5.32 13.48
C TYR A 200 8.97 -5.69 14.92
N ASP A 201 8.24 -6.79 15.12
CA ASP A 201 7.85 -7.26 16.44
C ASP A 201 9.09 -7.69 17.27
N PRO A 202 8.98 -7.69 18.62
CA PRO A 202 10.13 -7.98 19.48
C PRO A 202 10.74 -9.37 19.28
N LEU A 203 9.95 -10.38 18.92
CA LEU A 203 10.46 -11.74 18.76
C LEU A 203 11.31 -11.83 17.49
N ASN A 204 10.81 -11.32 16.37
CA ASN A 204 11.59 -11.33 15.15
C ASN A 204 12.83 -10.44 15.24
N GLN A 205 12.75 -9.26 15.87
CA GLN A 205 13.91 -8.36 16.02
C GLN A 205 14.97 -8.90 16.98
N HIS A 206 14.62 -9.78 17.92
CA HIS A 206 15.59 -10.49 18.74
C HIS A 206 16.41 -11.47 17.90
N ASP A 207 15.74 -12.27 17.07
CA ASP A 207 16.40 -13.32 16.26
C ASP A 207 17.08 -12.75 15.01
N HIS A 208 16.48 -11.73 14.40
CA HIS A 208 16.92 -11.06 13.18
C HIS A 208 16.94 -9.53 13.35
N PRO A 209 17.90 -8.99 14.13
CA PRO A 209 17.98 -7.56 14.41
C PRO A 209 18.09 -6.71 13.13
N GLY A 210 17.21 -5.72 12.99
CA GLY A 210 17.20 -4.80 11.86
C GLY A 210 16.51 -5.33 10.61
N SER A 211 15.91 -6.53 10.66
CA SER A 211 15.05 -7.02 9.58
C SER A 211 13.89 -6.06 9.33
N THR A 212 13.56 -5.85 8.06
CA THR A 212 12.46 -5.01 7.61
C THR A 212 11.59 -5.78 6.63
N VAL A 213 10.46 -5.19 6.23
CA VAL A 213 9.58 -5.79 5.23
C VAL A 213 10.28 -6.02 3.88
N ALA A 214 11.39 -5.33 3.59
CA ALA A 214 12.16 -5.59 2.38
C ALA A 214 12.94 -6.92 2.43
N GLU A 215 13.34 -7.36 3.62
CA GLU A 215 14.01 -8.65 3.84
C GLU A 215 13.01 -9.78 4.10
N ASP A 216 11.92 -9.51 4.83
CA ASP A 216 10.84 -10.48 5.05
C ASP A 216 9.46 -9.82 4.97
N SER A 217 8.82 -10.01 3.81
CA SER A 217 7.47 -9.50 3.54
C SER A 217 6.41 -10.60 3.57
N THR A 218 6.69 -11.77 4.15
CA THR A 218 5.67 -12.83 4.32
C THR A 218 4.80 -12.52 5.54
N CYS A 219 4.07 -11.40 5.47
CA CYS A 219 3.38 -10.82 6.63
C CYS A 219 2.27 -9.84 6.21
N PHE A 220 1.53 -9.33 7.19
CA PHE A 220 0.49 -8.31 6.95
C PHE A 220 1.05 -7.04 6.32
N LEU A 221 2.29 -6.64 6.68
CA LEU A 221 2.89 -5.39 6.22
C LEU A 221 3.45 -5.48 4.80
N MET A 222 3.32 -6.61 4.09
CA MET A 222 3.78 -6.76 2.70
C MET A 222 3.35 -5.61 1.77
N TYR A 223 2.13 -5.08 1.94
CA TYR A 223 1.65 -3.94 1.16
C TYR A 223 2.58 -2.71 1.25
N GLN A 224 3.35 -2.55 2.34
CA GLN A 224 4.31 -1.47 2.49
C GLN A 224 5.50 -1.62 1.55
N LEU A 225 6.00 -2.84 1.33
CA LEU A 225 7.02 -3.10 0.33
C LEU A 225 6.54 -2.69 -1.07
N VAL A 226 5.30 -3.06 -1.42
CA VAL A 226 4.70 -2.72 -2.71
C VAL A 226 4.52 -1.20 -2.86
N ASP A 227 4.06 -0.53 -1.79
CA ASP A 227 3.92 0.92 -1.75
C ASP A 227 5.28 1.64 -1.88
N ASP A 228 6.31 1.15 -1.19
CA ASP A 228 7.68 1.67 -1.26
C ASP A 228 8.27 1.50 -2.68
N LEU A 229 8.00 0.38 -3.35
CA LEU A 229 8.36 0.18 -4.75
C LEU A 229 7.60 1.14 -5.68
N CYS A 230 6.32 1.39 -5.45
CA CYS A 230 5.57 2.41 -6.19
C CYS A 230 6.22 3.79 -6.02
N GLN A 231 6.56 4.16 -4.79
CA GLN A 231 7.22 5.44 -4.52
C GLN A 231 8.59 5.53 -5.19
N GLN A 232 9.39 4.47 -5.13
CA GLN A 232 10.72 4.42 -5.73
C GLN A 232 10.69 4.54 -7.26
N TYR A 233 9.79 3.81 -7.92
CA TYR A 233 9.77 3.71 -9.39
C TYR A 233 8.84 4.72 -10.05
N LEU A 234 7.74 5.09 -9.41
CA LEU A 234 6.70 5.98 -9.96
C LEU A 234 6.73 7.37 -9.34
N GLY A 235 7.41 7.56 -8.20
CA GLY A 235 7.40 8.82 -7.45
C GLY A 235 6.06 9.16 -6.80
N ARG A 236 5.13 8.21 -6.77
CA ARG A 236 3.80 8.36 -6.18
C ARG A 236 3.22 7.00 -5.74
N PRO A 237 2.29 6.98 -4.78
CA PRO A 237 1.56 5.78 -4.44
C PRO A 237 0.55 5.39 -5.54
N VAL A 238 0.21 4.12 -5.57
CA VAL A 238 -0.82 3.50 -6.43
C VAL A 238 -1.79 2.74 -5.51
N PRO A 239 -3.08 2.61 -5.85
CA PRO A 239 -3.99 1.80 -5.04
C PRO A 239 -3.54 0.34 -4.98
N ILE A 240 -3.54 -0.20 -3.77
CA ILE A 240 -3.24 -1.59 -3.45
C ILE A 240 -4.50 -2.22 -2.85
N LEU A 241 -4.97 -3.30 -3.44
CA LEU A 241 -6.19 -4.00 -3.05
C LEU A 241 -5.81 -5.40 -2.55
N GLY A 242 -6.01 -5.67 -1.27
CA GLY A 242 -5.87 -7.01 -0.72
C GLY A 242 -7.07 -7.86 -1.16
N THR A 243 -6.90 -8.69 -2.19
CA THR A 243 -8.01 -9.45 -2.80
C THR A 243 -8.25 -10.80 -2.15
N GLU A 244 -7.22 -11.36 -1.52
CA GLU A 244 -7.32 -12.45 -0.54
C GLU A 244 -6.50 -12.04 0.70
N ALA A 245 -7.17 -11.74 1.80
CA ALA A 245 -6.55 -11.07 2.94
C ALA A 245 -6.87 -11.74 4.29
N GLY A 246 -6.08 -11.38 5.29
CA GLY A 246 -6.29 -11.81 6.68
C GLY A 246 -5.69 -13.17 6.98
N THR A 247 -5.85 -13.60 8.23
CA THR A 247 -5.39 -14.93 8.67
C THR A 247 -6.45 -15.99 8.44
N GLU A 248 -6.08 -17.25 8.55
CA GLU A 248 -6.95 -18.41 8.43
C GLU A 248 -6.79 -19.34 9.65
N PRO A 249 -7.88 -19.92 10.18
CA PRO A 249 -7.77 -20.89 11.26
C PRO A 249 -6.85 -22.06 10.91
N GLY A 250 -5.94 -22.37 11.81
CA GLY A 250 -5.01 -23.49 11.67
C GLY A 250 -3.64 -23.14 11.11
N GLN A 251 -3.43 -21.92 10.60
CA GLN A 251 -2.12 -21.47 10.12
C GLN A 251 -1.07 -21.53 11.23
N GLU A 252 0.10 -22.08 10.91
CA GLU A 252 1.23 -22.34 11.80
C GLU A 252 2.54 -22.40 11.00
N ASP A 253 2.64 -21.54 9.99
CA ASP A 253 3.71 -21.53 9.01
C ASP A 253 5.09 -21.23 9.66
N ASP A 254 5.14 -20.30 10.63
CA ASP A 254 6.31 -20.06 11.49
C ASP A 254 6.08 -20.58 12.91
N ARG A 255 6.78 -21.66 13.29
CA ARG A 255 6.65 -22.30 14.61
C ARG A 255 7.10 -21.45 15.80
N ARG A 256 7.72 -20.29 15.58
CA ARG A 256 8.04 -19.33 16.64
C ARG A 256 6.79 -18.63 17.15
N TYR A 257 5.74 -18.53 16.33
CA TYR A 257 4.50 -17.84 16.66
C TYR A 257 3.35 -18.82 16.94
N PRO A 258 2.36 -18.42 17.76
CA PRO A 258 1.21 -19.27 18.05
C PRO A 258 0.46 -19.65 16.78
N LYS A 259 -0.01 -20.89 16.72
CA LYS A 259 -0.99 -21.33 15.74
C LYS A 259 -2.24 -20.44 15.78
N ILE A 260 -2.78 -20.09 14.62
CA ILE A 260 -4.02 -19.33 14.50
C ILE A 260 -5.20 -20.18 14.97
N THR A 261 -5.72 -19.91 16.17
CA THR A 261 -6.99 -20.47 16.65
C THR A 261 -8.18 -19.71 16.04
N PHE A 262 -9.41 -20.20 16.23
CA PHE A 262 -10.61 -19.49 15.78
C PHE A 262 -10.78 -18.11 16.45
N GLU A 263 -10.40 -18.00 17.72
CA GLU A 263 -10.40 -16.75 18.48
C GLU A 263 -9.31 -15.80 17.97
N LEU A 264 -8.08 -16.30 17.78
CA LEU A 264 -6.96 -15.48 17.30
C LEU A 264 -7.22 -15.00 15.86
N HIS A 265 -7.77 -15.87 15.00
CA HIS A 265 -8.27 -15.50 13.67
C HIS A 265 -9.23 -14.30 13.74
N GLY A 266 -10.21 -14.35 14.65
CA GLY A 266 -11.16 -13.27 14.84
C GLY A 266 -10.53 -11.98 15.36
N GLN A 267 -9.59 -12.07 16.30
CA GLN A 267 -8.89 -10.92 16.88
C GLN A 267 -8.02 -10.22 15.83
N VAL A 268 -7.23 -10.98 15.06
CA VAL A 268 -6.33 -10.42 14.04
C VAL A 268 -7.14 -9.74 12.93
N ASN A 269 -8.15 -10.41 12.38
CA ASN A 269 -8.96 -9.84 11.30
C ASN A 269 -9.79 -8.62 11.77
N ALA A 270 -10.28 -8.61 13.01
CA ALA A 270 -10.93 -7.43 13.59
C ALA A 270 -9.94 -6.26 13.76
N ALA A 271 -8.70 -6.52 14.20
CA ALA A 271 -7.66 -5.50 14.32
C ALA A 271 -7.25 -4.91 12.95
N ILE A 272 -7.21 -5.73 11.89
CA ILE A 272 -7.01 -5.24 10.52
C ILE A 272 -8.15 -4.29 10.13
N ALA A 273 -9.41 -4.70 10.32
CA ALA A 273 -10.58 -3.89 9.98
C ALA A 273 -10.64 -2.56 10.76
N GLU A 274 -10.35 -2.59 12.07
CA GLU A 274 -10.23 -1.37 12.88
C GLU A 274 -9.09 -0.47 12.41
N GLY A 275 -7.95 -1.04 12.04
CA GLY A 275 -6.83 -0.30 11.49
C GLY A 275 -7.16 0.39 10.17
N MET A 276 -7.95 -0.25 9.29
CA MET A 276 -8.45 0.37 8.06
C MET A 276 -9.33 1.59 8.40
N MET A 277 -10.33 1.41 9.27
CA MET A 277 -11.27 2.48 9.65
C MET A 277 -10.65 3.61 10.47
N SER A 278 -9.58 3.34 11.23
CA SER A 278 -8.85 4.36 12.00
C SER A 278 -7.83 5.14 11.18
N GLY A 279 -7.47 4.66 9.98
CA GLY A 279 -6.38 5.21 9.19
C GLY A 279 -5.00 4.86 9.72
N ARG A 280 -4.88 3.78 10.50
CA ARG A 280 -3.59 3.28 11.00
C ARG A 280 -2.69 2.79 9.86
N TRP A 281 -3.29 2.24 8.80
CA TRP A 281 -2.57 1.69 7.65
C TRP A 281 -2.35 2.75 6.56
N ARG A 282 -1.36 2.54 5.69
CA ARG A 282 -1.03 3.48 4.60
C ARG A 282 -2.23 3.66 3.66
N GLN A 283 -2.41 4.88 3.15
CA GLN A 283 -3.58 5.28 2.36
C GLN A 283 -3.68 4.59 1.00
N SER A 284 -2.55 4.11 0.48
CA SER A 284 -2.46 3.31 -0.74
C SER A 284 -3.13 1.95 -0.56
N LEU A 285 -3.18 1.39 0.65
CA LEU A 285 -3.96 0.19 0.93
C LEU A 285 -5.45 0.56 0.93
N PHE A 286 -6.14 0.26 -0.17
CA PHE A 286 -7.53 0.64 -0.37
C PHE A 286 -8.48 -0.30 0.36
N THR A 287 -8.19 -1.60 0.32
CA THR A 287 -9.08 -2.59 0.89
C THR A 287 -8.35 -3.85 1.32
N GLN A 288 -8.97 -4.58 2.24
CA GLN A 288 -8.64 -5.94 2.63
C GLN A 288 -9.91 -6.79 2.49
N CYS A 289 -9.97 -7.65 1.47
CA CYS A 289 -11.03 -8.62 1.26
C CYS A 289 -10.70 -9.91 2.02
N PHE A 290 -11.28 -10.07 3.21
CA PHE A 290 -10.99 -11.21 4.07
C PHE A 290 -11.36 -12.54 3.41
N TRP A 291 -10.43 -13.48 3.45
CA TRP A 291 -10.62 -14.87 3.02
C TRP A 291 -11.19 -15.69 4.20
N LEU A 292 -12.35 -16.33 4.10
CA LEU A 292 -13.37 -16.33 3.03
C LEU A 292 -14.75 -16.14 3.69
N LEU A 293 -15.69 -15.40 3.10
CA LEU A 293 -16.98 -15.15 3.75
C LEU A 293 -17.78 -16.45 3.96
N GLY A 294 -18.00 -17.25 2.92
CA GLY A 294 -18.80 -18.46 3.02
C GLY A 294 -18.64 -19.39 1.82
N ILE A 295 -19.09 -20.64 1.99
CA ILE A 295 -18.98 -21.68 0.95
C ILE A 295 -20.08 -21.60 -0.12
N PHE A 296 -21.29 -21.16 0.24
CA PHE A 296 -22.42 -20.99 -0.70
C PHE A 296 -22.61 -22.13 -1.73
N GLY A 297 -22.42 -23.39 -1.32
CA GLY A 297 -22.55 -24.57 -2.18
C GLY A 297 -21.26 -24.99 -2.93
N HIS A 298 -20.15 -24.29 -2.72
CA HIS A 298 -18.82 -24.61 -3.24
C HIS A 298 -17.84 -24.85 -2.08
N TYR A 299 -17.30 -26.06 -2.02
CA TYR A 299 -16.61 -26.57 -0.82
C TYR A 299 -15.08 -26.43 -0.85
N ALA A 300 -14.49 -25.87 -1.92
CA ALA A 300 -13.06 -25.56 -1.90
C ALA A 300 -12.79 -24.52 -0.81
N PHE A 301 -11.73 -24.75 -0.03
CA PHE A 301 -11.31 -23.89 1.08
C PHE A 301 -12.38 -23.71 2.17
N GLU A 302 -13.28 -24.68 2.37
CA GLU A 302 -14.33 -24.60 3.39
C GLU A 302 -13.81 -24.39 4.82
N ALA A 303 -12.58 -24.84 5.11
CA ALA A 303 -11.89 -24.60 6.38
C ALA A 303 -11.67 -23.11 6.67
N ALA A 304 -11.59 -22.26 5.65
CA ALA A 304 -11.40 -20.82 5.76
C ALA A 304 -12.71 -20.02 5.90
N ALA A 305 -13.86 -20.65 5.68
CA ALA A 305 -15.15 -19.95 5.61
C ALA A 305 -15.52 -19.34 6.97
N TRP A 306 -15.87 -18.05 7.02
CA TRP A 306 -16.31 -17.38 8.24
C TRP A 306 -17.72 -17.79 8.64
N LEU A 307 -18.56 -18.10 7.65
CA LEU A 307 -19.92 -18.58 7.86
C LEU A 307 -19.98 -20.09 7.83
N GLN A 308 -20.71 -20.65 8.80
CA GLN A 308 -21.00 -22.09 8.88
C GLN A 308 -19.77 -22.97 8.70
N ASN A 309 -18.68 -22.64 9.40
CA ASN A 309 -17.40 -23.28 9.22
C ASN A 309 -17.45 -24.75 9.68
N PRO A 310 -17.08 -25.73 8.84
CA PRO A 310 -17.15 -27.15 9.18
C PRO A 310 -16.20 -27.54 10.32
N LEU A 311 -15.05 -26.88 10.44
CA LEU A 311 -14.09 -27.10 11.54
C LEU A 311 -14.54 -26.45 12.85
N TYR A 312 -15.56 -25.59 12.80
CA TYR A 312 -16.18 -24.95 13.96
C TYR A 312 -17.64 -25.41 14.14
N ASN A 313 -17.88 -26.71 13.97
CA ASN A 313 -19.18 -27.37 14.18
C ASN A 313 -20.33 -26.76 13.36
N GLY A 314 -20.05 -26.24 12.16
CA GLY A 314 -21.04 -25.58 11.31
C GLY A 314 -21.52 -24.23 11.84
N GLN A 315 -20.84 -23.65 12.83
CA GLN A 315 -21.16 -22.32 13.36
C GLN A 315 -20.38 -21.23 12.61
N ASN A 316 -20.81 -19.98 12.78
CA ASN A 316 -20.03 -18.84 12.31
C ASN A 316 -18.78 -18.67 13.18
N LEU A 317 -17.63 -18.38 12.55
CA LEU A 317 -16.39 -18.13 13.26
C LEU A 317 -16.52 -16.91 14.20
N PRO A 318 -15.78 -16.88 15.34
CA PRO A 318 -15.78 -15.76 16.28
C PRO A 318 -15.53 -14.38 15.62
N ALA A 319 -14.79 -14.36 14.51
CA ALA A 319 -14.54 -13.18 13.68
C ALA A 319 -15.81 -12.41 13.31
N ILE A 320 -16.92 -13.10 13.01
CA ILE A 320 -18.20 -12.45 12.67
C ILE A 320 -18.70 -11.59 13.83
N GLY A 321 -18.64 -12.11 15.05
CA GLY A 321 -19.07 -11.37 16.25
C GLY A 321 -18.15 -10.19 16.56
N LEU A 322 -16.84 -10.40 16.50
CA LEU A 322 -15.84 -9.37 16.77
C LEU A 322 -15.92 -8.21 15.78
N VAL A 323 -15.98 -8.51 14.48
CA VAL A 323 -16.09 -7.48 13.44
C VAL A 323 -17.42 -6.74 13.55
N LYS A 324 -18.55 -7.42 13.83
CA LYS A 324 -19.85 -6.76 14.07
C LYS A 324 -19.79 -5.75 15.22
N ALA A 325 -19.08 -6.07 16.30
CA ALA A 325 -18.97 -5.22 17.48
C ALA A 325 -18.14 -3.94 17.27
N LEU A 326 -17.28 -3.87 16.24
CA LEU A 326 -16.47 -2.68 15.99
C LEU A 326 -17.33 -1.44 15.66
N PRO A 327 -16.98 -0.23 16.13
CA PRO A 327 -17.64 0.99 15.71
C PRO A 327 -17.35 1.28 14.22
N LYS A 328 -18.40 1.24 13.38
CA LYS A 328 -18.26 1.43 11.94
C LYS A 328 -18.12 2.92 11.60
N ARG A 329 -17.05 3.26 10.88
CA ARG A 329 -16.79 4.61 10.38
C ARG A 329 -16.07 4.56 9.04
N PRO A 330 -16.23 5.57 8.18
CA PRO A 330 -15.41 5.69 6.99
C PRO A 330 -13.95 5.85 7.39
N ARG A 331 -13.04 5.24 6.63
CA ARG A 331 -11.61 5.46 6.81
C ARG A 331 -11.27 6.92 6.50
N PRO A 332 -10.37 7.56 7.27
CA PRO A 332 -9.90 8.89 6.93
C PRO A 332 -9.05 8.84 5.67
N PHE A 333 -9.41 9.66 4.68
CA PHE A 333 -8.60 9.88 3.51
C PHE A 333 -8.24 11.37 3.45
N PRO A 334 -6.96 11.75 3.51
CA PRO A 334 -6.61 13.16 3.43
C PRO A 334 -7.12 13.69 2.09
N VAL A 335 -8.00 14.69 2.13
CA VAL A 335 -8.16 15.57 0.98
C VAL A 335 -6.83 16.33 0.89
N PRO A 336 -6.06 16.22 -0.21
CA PRO A 336 -4.84 16.99 -0.33
C PRO A 336 -5.22 18.46 -0.40
N GLY A 337 -5.07 19.17 0.72
CA GLY A 337 -4.56 20.53 0.61
C GLY A 337 -3.17 20.44 -0.05
N PRO A 338 -2.73 21.46 -0.80
CA PRO A 338 -1.35 21.49 -1.26
C PRO A 338 -0.45 21.27 -0.05
N VAL A 339 0.32 20.18 -0.05
CA VAL A 339 1.47 20.07 0.85
C VAL A 339 2.37 21.22 0.41
N PRO A 340 2.59 22.23 1.25
CA PRO A 340 3.49 23.31 0.89
C PRO A 340 4.84 22.67 0.53
N GLN A 341 5.46 23.07 -0.57
CA GLN A 341 6.83 22.62 -0.82
C GLN A 341 7.75 23.36 0.16
N PRO A 342 8.82 22.73 0.69
CA PRO A 342 9.80 23.42 1.50
C PRO A 342 10.35 24.60 0.71
N ASP A 343 10.53 25.75 1.37
CA ASP A 343 11.15 26.91 0.72
C ASP A 343 12.61 26.56 0.39
N PRO A 344 13.00 26.49 -0.90
CA PRO A 344 14.36 26.12 -1.30
C PRO A 344 15.42 27.13 -0.84
N SER A 345 15.00 28.36 -0.51
CA SER A 345 15.85 29.43 0.00
C SER A 345 15.89 29.53 1.53
N GLY A 346 15.06 28.74 2.21
CA GLY A 346 14.77 28.88 3.62
C GLY A 346 15.65 28.07 4.57
N PHE A 347 15.94 28.63 5.75
CA PHE A 347 16.55 27.92 6.87
C PHE A 347 15.65 26.77 7.37
N HIS A 348 16.27 25.70 7.88
CA HIS A 348 15.56 24.50 8.37
C HIS A 348 15.82 24.29 9.86
N CYS A 349 14.75 24.00 10.61
CA CYS A 349 14.80 23.73 12.04
C CYS A 349 14.23 22.35 12.39
N LEU A 350 14.89 21.66 13.32
CA LEU A 350 14.39 20.46 14.00
C LEU A 350 13.83 20.87 15.37
N LEU A 351 12.53 20.65 15.58
CA LEU A 351 11.85 20.90 16.85
C LEU A 351 11.70 19.58 17.62
N LEU A 352 12.35 19.48 18.78
CA LEU A 352 12.28 18.30 19.66
C LEU A 352 11.34 18.52 20.85
N GLY A 353 10.82 17.42 21.39
CA GLY A 353 9.93 17.43 22.53
C GLY A 353 10.60 17.93 23.81
N GLN A 354 9.80 18.61 24.63
CA GLN A 354 10.15 19.00 25.99
C GLN A 354 8.92 19.04 26.90
N THR A 355 9.15 18.88 28.19
CA THR A 355 8.21 19.09 29.28
C THR A 355 8.80 20.11 30.26
N VAL A 356 8.06 20.46 31.31
CA VAL A 356 8.60 21.31 32.38
C VAL A 356 9.67 20.60 33.22
N GLN A 357 9.78 19.27 33.15
CA GLN A 357 10.75 18.47 33.89
C GLN A 357 11.98 18.05 33.07
N SER A 358 11.85 17.93 31.75
CA SER A 358 12.90 17.36 30.90
C SER A 358 12.71 17.69 29.42
N ILE A 359 13.81 17.60 28.67
CA ILE A 359 13.80 17.49 27.21
C ILE A 359 13.88 16.00 26.80
N VAL A 360 13.83 15.70 25.49
CA VAL A 360 14.11 14.34 24.99
C VAL A 360 15.44 13.79 25.54
N PRO A 361 15.58 12.45 25.69
CA PRO A 361 16.83 11.84 26.13
C PRO A 361 18.01 12.25 25.24
N TRP A 362 19.21 12.37 25.83
CA TRP A 362 20.41 12.79 25.10
C TRP A 362 20.72 11.93 23.87
N THR A 363 20.40 10.63 23.94
CA THR A 363 20.54 9.68 22.83
C THR A 363 19.78 10.11 21.58
N TRP A 364 18.67 10.85 21.71
CA TRP A 364 17.94 11.41 20.57
C TRP A 364 18.71 12.55 19.90
N ILE A 365 19.41 13.37 20.67
CA ILE A 365 20.25 14.45 20.13
C ILE A 365 21.44 13.83 19.40
N GLU A 366 22.06 12.80 19.99
CA GLU A 366 23.15 12.05 19.35
C GLU A 366 22.71 11.33 18.07
N ALA A 367 21.45 10.89 18.00
CA ALA A 367 20.87 10.27 16.82
C ALA A 367 20.86 11.21 15.61
N LEU A 368 20.84 12.53 15.83
CA LEU A 368 20.81 13.55 14.79
C LEU A 368 22.20 13.93 14.26
N GLN A 369 23.28 13.38 14.81
CA GLN A 369 24.65 13.86 14.57
C GLN A 369 25.01 13.97 13.08
N LEU A 370 24.82 12.89 12.30
CA LEU A 370 25.19 12.90 10.88
C LEU A 370 24.33 13.88 10.09
N TYR A 371 23.03 13.93 10.37
CA TYR A 371 22.09 14.84 9.72
C TYR A 371 22.45 16.31 9.97
N LEU A 372 22.71 16.68 11.22
CA LEU A 372 23.16 18.02 11.60
C LEU A 372 24.53 18.33 10.99
N GLN A 373 25.39 17.31 10.85
CA GLN A 373 26.68 17.47 10.18
C GLN A 373 26.57 17.69 8.67
N THR A 374 25.58 17.11 8.01
CA THR A 374 25.37 17.26 6.57
C THR A 374 24.69 18.58 6.25
N TYR A 375 23.59 18.91 6.94
CA TYR A 375 22.71 20.01 6.54
C TYR A 375 22.84 21.28 7.38
N ARG A 376 23.55 21.22 8.51
CA ARG A 376 23.71 22.35 9.45
C ARG A 376 22.38 22.96 9.89
N SER A 377 21.33 22.14 10.02
CA SER A 377 20.01 22.59 10.48
C SER A 377 20.05 23.06 11.93
N THR A 378 19.20 24.02 12.28
CA THR A 378 19.02 24.47 13.67
C THR A 378 18.30 23.39 14.47
N LEU A 379 18.74 23.14 15.70
CA LEU A 379 18.04 22.30 16.67
C LEU A 379 17.42 23.19 17.75
N THR A 380 16.13 23.01 18.05
CA THR A 380 15.45 23.77 19.11
C THR A 380 14.44 22.89 19.87
N PHE A 381 14.11 23.33 21.08
CA PHE A 381 13.01 22.77 21.88
C PHE A 381 11.84 23.76 21.98
N SER A 382 12.08 25.04 21.64
CA SER A 382 11.09 26.11 21.77
C SER A 382 10.28 26.26 20.48
N HIS A 383 8.96 26.24 20.62
CA HIS A 383 8.09 26.50 19.48
C HIS A 383 8.17 27.96 19.01
N ASP A 384 8.39 28.92 19.92
CA ASP A 384 8.60 30.34 19.58
C ASP A 384 9.84 30.54 18.70
N ASP A 385 10.87 29.72 18.90
CA ASP A 385 12.08 29.74 18.08
C ASP A 385 11.85 29.02 16.74
N ALA A 386 11.22 27.83 16.78
CA ALA A 386 10.89 27.08 15.57
C ALA A 386 10.04 27.89 14.57
N GLN A 387 9.12 28.72 15.06
CA GLN A 387 8.26 29.58 14.26
C GLN A 387 9.00 30.68 13.48
N ARG A 388 10.29 30.91 13.75
CA ARG A 388 11.14 31.84 12.99
C ARG A 388 11.65 31.24 11.68
N TYR A 389 11.50 29.94 11.50
CA TYR A 389 12.02 29.20 10.36
C TYR A 389 10.90 28.92 9.35
N PRO A 390 11.17 29.08 8.05
CA PRO A 390 10.18 28.74 7.02
C PRO A 390 9.96 27.22 6.92
N ASN A 391 10.91 26.40 7.34
CA ASN A 391 10.84 24.93 7.25
C ASN A 391 11.10 24.32 8.64
N VAL A 392 10.14 23.54 9.18
CA VAL A 392 10.24 22.90 10.51
C VAL A 392 9.98 21.40 10.42
N SER A 393 10.89 20.57 10.94
CA SER A 393 10.63 19.14 11.18
C SER A 393 10.42 18.88 12.65
N ILE A 394 9.23 18.39 13.00
CA ILE A 394 8.89 17.99 14.36
C ILE A 394 9.42 16.58 14.60
N VAL A 395 10.24 16.39 15.64
CA VAL A 395 10.93 15.13 15.90
C VAL A 395 10.19 14.32 16.98
N GLY A 396 9.90 13.06 16.66
CA GLY A 396 9.22 12.11 17.54
C GLY A 396 7.75 11.93 17.19
N ALA A 397 7.23 10.74 17.44
CA ALA A 397 5.79 10.49 17.37
C ALA A 397 5.08 11.13 18.58
N THR A 398 3.74 11.15 18.55
CA THR A 398 2.92 11.76 19.62
C THR A 398 2.97 10.97 20.93
N ASP A 399 3.34 9.70 20.85
CA ASP A 399 3.53 8.74 21.94
C ASP A 399 5.00 8.51 22.32
N ALA A 400 5.94 9.28 21.74
CA ALA A 400 7.34 9.23 22.14
C ALA A 400 7.51 9.60 23.63
N PRO A 401 8.58 9.16 24.31
CA PRO A 401 8.78 9.38 25.75
C PRO A 401 8.69 10.84 26.18
N VAL A 402 9.15 11.77 25.32
CA VAL A 402 9.01 13.21 25.48
C VAL A 402 8.58 13.78 24.13
N PRO A 403 7.27 13.88 23.84
CA PRO A 403 6.79 14.27 22.53
C PRO A 403 6.73 15.79 22.39
N VAL A 404 6.81 16.29 21.17
CA VAL A 404 6.25 17.62 20.86
C VAL A 404 4.73 17.49 20.91
N SER A 405 4.10 18.19 21.87
CA SER A 405 2.66 18.08 22.12
C SER A 405 1.84 18.48 20.89
N ALA A 406 0.62 17.95 20.80
CA ALA A 406 -0.31 18.28 19.71
C ALA A 406 -0.65 19.78 19.67
N GLU A 407 -0.72 20.43 20.83
CA GLU A 407 -0.93 21.87 20.95
C GLU A 407 0.24 22.66 20.34
N VAL A 408 1.48 22.30 20.68
CA VAL A 408 2.67 22.94 20.11
C VAL A 408 2.75 22.74 18.60
N GLU A 409 2.48 21.53 18.13
CA GLU A 409 2.44 21.26 16.69
C GLU A 409 1.38 22.13 15.98
N ALA A 410 0.19 22.27 16.57
CA ALA A 410 -0.86 23.13 16.02
C ALA A 410 -0.39 24.59 15.93
N ILE A 411 0.27 25.11 16.98
CA ILE A 411 0.83 26.47 17.01
C ILE A 411 1.86 26.69 15.89
N VAL A 412 2.75 25.72 15.65
CA VAL A 412 3.75 25.81 14.59
C VAL A 412 3.08 25.77 13.21
N ARG A 413 2.14 24.83 12.99
CA ARG A 413 1.46 24.65 11.71
C ARG A 413 0.56 25.83 11.31
N GLN A 414 0.01 26.55 12.28
CA GLN A 414 -0.86 27.71 12.04
C GLN A 414 -0.07 29.01 11.83
N ASN A 415 1.25 29.01 12.06
CA ASN A 415 2.04 30.23 11.96
C ASN A 415 2.32 30.60 10.49
N PRO A 416 1.98 31.83 10.04
CA PRO A 416 2.16 32.24 8.66
C PRO A 416 3.63 32.35 8.20
N ASN A 417 4.59 32.44 9.13
CA ASN A 417 6.02 32.44 8.82
C ASN A 417 6.53 31.05 8.45
N VAL A 418 5.92 30.02 9.00
CA VAL A 418 6.28 28.63 8.74
C VAL A 418 5.59 28.20 7.47
N LYS A 419 6.39 27.98 6.42
CA LYS A 419 5.89 27.59 5.09
C LYS A 419 5.69 26.08 5.00
N TRP A 420 6.51 25.31 5.70
CA TRP A 420 6.49 23.84 5.65
C TRP A 420 6.71 23.21 7.01
N VAL A 421 5.92 22.18 7.32
CA VAL A 421 6.02 21.39 8.55
C VAL A 421 5.83 19.91 8.28
N GLU A 422 6.84 19.10 8.63
CA GLU A 422 6.72 17.64 8.72
C GLU A 422 6.75 17.16 10.18
N ARG A 423 6.33 15.91 10.41
CA ARG A 423 6.59 15.17 11.65
C ARG A 423 7.35 13.88 11.33
N ILE A 424 8.53 13.74 11.93
CA ILE A 424 9.36 12.54 11.88
C ILE A 424 8.89 11.62 13.01
N SER A 425 7.95 10.74 12.69
CA SER A 425 7.26 9.89 13.67
C SER A 425 8.11 8.65 14.02
N VAL A 426 8.95 8.80 15.04
CA VAL A 426 9.77 7.72 15.62
C VAL A 426 9.60 7.73 17.15
N ASN A 427 9.76 6.57 17.79
CA ASN A 427 9.51 6.41 19.23
C ASN A 427 10.77 6.22 20.07
N ASP A 428 11.93 6.06 19.43
CA ASP A 428 13.21 5.91 20.12
C ASP A 428 14.38 6.51 19.32
N ALA A 429 15.54 6.61 19.98
CA ALA A 429 16.75 7.18 19.42
C ALA A 429 17.37 6.33 18.31
N ALA A 430 17.17 5.01 18.30
CA ALA A 430 17.74 4.13 17.28
C ALA A 430 16.99 4.31 15.96
N ALA A 431 15.65 4.31 16.00
CA ALA A 431 14.80 4.60 14.86
C ALA A 431 15.03 6.02 14.31
N LEU A 432 15.20 7.01 15.21
CA LEU A 432 15.58 8.36 14.80
C LEU A 432 16.92 8.38 14.07
N ARG A 433 17.94 7.67 14.62
CA ARG A 433 19.28 7.61 14.03
C ARG A 433 19.25 6.98 12.65
N ALA A 434 18.55 5.85 12.49
CA ALA A 434 18.41 5.18 11.21
C ALA A 434 17.78 6.11 10.16
N THR A 435 16.66 6.74 10.52
CA THR A 435 15.92 7.67 9.64
C THR A 435 16.79 8.85 9.21
N MET A 436 17.45 9.49 10.17
CA MET A 436 18.22 10.72 9.93
C MET A 436 19.55 10.46 9.22
N ASN A 437 20.17 9.30 9.49
CA ASN A 437 21.35 8.87 8.75
C ASN A 437 21.00 8.54 7.29
N ALA A 438 19.90 7.84 7.03
CA ALA A 438 19.45 7.54 5.66
C ALA A 438 19.23 8.83 4.86
N ARG A 439 18.52 9.80 5.46
CA ARG A 439 18.34 11.14 4.88
C ARG A 439 19.65 11.85 4.57
N ALA A 440 20.62 11.79 5.49
CA ALA A 440 21.92 12.41 5.29
C ALA A 440 22.74 11.74 4.18
N THR A 441 22.68 10.41 4.05
CA THR A 441 23.44 9.67 3.03
C THR A 441 22.83 9.76 1.63
N THR A 442 21.51 9.94 1.54
CA THR A 442 20.81 10.11 0.26
C THR A 442 20.70 11.56 -0.20
N ASN A 443 21.27 12.50 0.56
CA ASN A 443 21.11 13.95 0.35
C ASN A 443 19.63 14.42 0.35
N ASP A 444 18.78 13.72 1.10
CA ASP A 444 17.37 14.06 1.33
C ASP A 444 17.20 14.81 2.67
N LYS A 445 17.20 16.14 2.61
CA LYS A 445 17.03 16.99 3.80
C LYS A 445 15.62 16.89 4.40
N TYR A 446 14.58 16.81 3.58
CA TYR A 446 13.20 17.02 4.02
C TYR A 446 12.35 15.74 4.06
N GLY A 447 12.95 14.56 3.88
CA GLY A 447 12.21 13.30 3.73
C GLY A 447 11.44 13.23 2.41
N LEU A 448 11.81 14.09 1.46
CA LEU A 448 11.28 14.13 0.11
C LEU A 448 12.38 13.53 -0.74
N ALA A 449 12.30 12.24 -1.06
CA ALA A 449 13.20 11.64 -2.03
C ALA A 449 13.23 12.53 -3.29
N MET A 450 14.30 13.31 -3.47
CA MET A 450 14.45 14.12 -4.67
C MET A 450 14.75 13.15 -5.83
N PRO A 451 14.06 13.27 -6.97
CA PRO A 451 14.39 12.51 -8.16
C PRO A 451 15.87 12.76 -8.53
N LYS A 452 16.59 11.69 -8.91
CA LYS A 452 17.97 11.82 -9.38
C LYS A 452 18.05 12.79 -10.58
N ALA A 453 18.82 13.87 -10.34
CA ALA A 453 19.56 14.75 -11.25
C ALA A 453 18.80 15.59 -12.30
N LEU A 454 18.74 16.91 -12.06
CA LEU A 454 18.98 17.87 -13.13
C LEU A 454 20.41 17.65 -13.66
N ALA A 455 20.53 17.47 -14.98
CA ALA A 455 21.80 17.37 -15.67
C ALA A 455 22.73 18.55 -15.32
N PRO A 456 24.06 18.35 -15.29
CA PRO A 456 24.99 19.43 -15.03
C PRO A 456 24.84 20.53 -16.10
N LEU A 457 24.75 21.78 -15.65
CA LEU A 457 24.90 22.93 -16.54
C LEU A 457 26.24 22.81 -17.30
N PRO A 458 26.26 23.05 -18.62
CA PRO A 458 27.49 22.96 -19.38
C PRO A 458 28.51 23.98 -18.88
N ILE A 459 29.70 23.48 -18.55
CA ILE A 459 30.92 24.26 -18.33
C ILE A 459 31.16 25.10 -19.59
N ARG A 460 30.88 26.40 -19.54
CA ARG A 460 31.45 27.36 -20.49
C ARG A 460 32.80 27.83 -19.97
N VAL A 461 33.82 27.29 -20.61
CA VAL A 461 35.23 27.67 -20.54
C VAL A 461 35.40 29.19 -20.58
N LEU A 462 36.18 29.71 -19.63
CA LEU A 462 36.84 31.01 -19.70
C LEU A 462 37.64 31.11 -21.01
N ARG A 463 37.15 31.90 -21.97
CA ARG A 463 38.01 32.57 -22.95
C ARG A 463 38.05 34.06 -22.63
N ARG A 464 39.10 34.47 -21.93
CA ARG A 464 39.64 35.83 -22.10
C ARG A 464 40.24 35.88 -23.51
N ALA A 465 39.86 36.87 -24.32
CA ALA A 465 40.74 38.01 -24.60
C ALA A 465 40.16 38.93 -25.72
N ILE A 466 40.55 40.21 -25.59
CA ILE A 466 40.65 41.25 -26.63
C ILE A 466 39.36 41.97 -27.06
N ARG A 467 39.14 43.14 -26.45
CA ARG A 467 38.51 44.28 -27.15
C ARG A 467 39.57 45.01 -27.96
N PRO A 468 39.33 45.35 -29.23
CA PRO A 468 39.89 46.55 -29.83
C PRO A 468 38.86 47.69 -29.70
N LYS A 469 39.38 48.86 -29.36
CA LYS A 469 38.68 50.14 -29.46
C LYS A 469 38.39 50.46 -30.93
N SER A 470 37.32 51.23 -31.13
CA SER A 470 37.32 52.54 -31.81
C SER A 470 36.35 52.66 -33.00
N ARG A 471 35.61 53.79 -32.98
CA ARG A 471 35.06 54.60 -34.10
C ARG A 471 34.04 53.92 -35.02
N PHE A 472 33.00 54.55 -35.57
CA PHE A 472 32.22 55.80 -35.44
C PHE A 472 30.90 55.50 -36.23
N PRO A 473 29.89 56.39 -36.36
CA PRO A 473 28.54 56.05 -36.80
C PRO A 473 28.40 56.24 -38.33
N ILE A 474 27.19 56.00 -38.87
CA ILE A 474 26.49 56.77 -39.93
C ILE A 474 25.61 55.83 -40.78
N PHE A 475 24.30 56.16 -40.83
CA PHE A 475 23.30 56.14 -41.92
C PHE A 475 23.39 55.01 -42.98
N ASP A 476 22.34 54.33 -43.42
CA ASP A 476 20.87 54.51 -43.43
C ASP A 476 20.17 53.16 -43.20
#